data_AF-A0A967M2G0-F1
#
_entry.id   AF-A0A967M2G0-F1
#
_cell.length_a   1.000
_cell.length_b   1.000
_cell.length_c   1.000
_cell.angle_alpha   90.00
_cell.angle_beta   90.00
_cell.angle_gamma   90.00
#
_symmetry.space_group_name_H-M   'P 1'
#
loop_
_entity.id
_entity.type
_entity.pdbx_description
1 polymer ?
#
loop_
_entity_poly.entity_id
_entity_poly.type
_entity_poly.pdbx_seq_one_letter_code
_entity_poly.pdbx_strand_id
1 'polypeptide(L)'
;NRRGTAPGIHMHTGRCHIFSLPGVPDEMAAMVESAVVPNLVAFFGRPQHEPERVLTLFGIPEPQVEEKLHEVGLPEGVQLAFGVEFPLVLVKLRSTGEKAADLLDQAVTVVEKVFPDDIVARGEDTLPGTTAALLLDGKKTVALAESCTGGLIGKMLTDIPGSSAFLDRGAVTYSNRAKADWLDVPEKLLESEGAVSKACARQMA
;
A
#
# COMPACT_ATOMS: atom_id res chain seq x y z
N ASN A 1 -19.65 12.37 -19.39
CA ASN A 1 -18.27 12.63 -18.92
C ASN A 1 -18.17 14.07 -18.48
N ARG A 2 -17.86 14.34 -17.20
CA ARG A 2 -17.69 15.72 -16.70
C ARG A 2 -16.22 16.15 -16.62
N ARG A 3 -15.28 15.23 -16.84
CA ARG A 3 -13.83 15.45 -16.73
C ARG A 3 -13.11 15.42 -18.09
N GLY A 4 -13.81 15.09 -19.16
CA GLY A 4 -13.29 15.12 -20.52
C GLY A 4 -14.40 15.20 -21.57
N THR A 5 -13.99 15.12 -22.83
CA THR A 5 -14.88 15.34 -23.99
C THR A 5 -15.47 14.05 -24.55
N ALA A 6 -14.81 12.90 -24.34
CA ALA A 6 -15.32 11.61 -24.79
C ALA A 6 -16.54 11.17 -23.96
N PRO A 7 -17.72 10.96 -24.56
CA PRO A 7 -18.86 10.41 -23.84
C PRO A 7 -18.65 8.92 -23.55
N GLY A 8 -19.36 8.40 -22.53
CA GLY A 8 -19.53 6.96 -22.39
C GLY A 8 -20.78 6.48 -23.09
N ILE A 9 -20.82 5.20 -23.39
CA ILE A 9 -21.95 4.54 -24.05
C ILE A 9 -22.45 3.43 -23.12
N HIS A 10 -23.75 3.39 -22.88
CA HIS A 10 -24.42 2.28 -22.22
C HIS A 10 -25.38 1.62 -23.21
N MET A 11 -25.21 0.32 -23.41
CA MET A 11 -26.07 -0.50 -24.27
C MET A 11 -26.61 -1.67 -23.47
N HIS A 12 -27.81 -2.13 -23.81
CA HIS A 12 -28.41 -3.31 -23.21
C HIS A 12 -28.87 -4.27 -24.31
N THR A 13 -28.48 -5.54 -24.21
CA THR A 13 -28.88 -6.62 -25.12
C THR A 13 -29.26 -7.87 -24.34
N GLY A 14 -30.52 -8.29 -24.43
CA GLY A 14 -31.04 -9.43 -23.67
C GLY A 14 -31.01 -9.21 -22.16
N ARG A 15 -30.07 -9.85 -21.47
CA ARG A 15 -29.78 -9.67 -20.02
C ARG A 15 -28.39 -9.07 -19.77
N CYS A 16 -27.72 -8.60 -20.81
CA CYS A 16 -26.34 -8.13 -20.75
C CYS A 16 -26.31 -6.60 -20.89
N HIS A 17 -25.76 -5.92 -19.88
CA HIS A 17 -25.44 -4.50 -19.94
C HIS A 17 -23.98 -4.32 -20.35
N ILE A 18 -23.75 -3.49 -21.36
CA ILE A 18 -22.43 -3.19 -21.91
C ILE A 18 -22.15 -1.70 -21.67
N PHE A 19 -21.01 -1.40 -21.04
CA PHE A 19 -20.54 -0.04 -20.81
C PHE A 19 -19.23 0.17 -21.58
N SER A 20 -19.18 1.22 -22.40
CA SER A 20 -17.96 1.71 -23.04
C SER A 20 -17.59 3.04 -22.42
N LEU A 21 -16.37 3.14 -21.89
CA LEU A 21 -15.89 4.27 -21.11
C LEU A 21 -14.64 4.90 -21.77
N PRO A 22 -14.33 6.17 -21.49
CA PRO A 22 -13.09 6.80 -21.94
C PRO A 22 -11.85 6.02 -21.48
N GLY A 23 -10.78 6.06 -22.27
CA GLY A 23 -9.51 5.40 -21.93
C GLY A 23 -8.66 6.16 -20.90
N VAL A 24 -8.96 7.43 -20.62
CA VAL A 24 -8.25 8.23 -19.62
C VAL A 24 -8.70 7.78 -18.22
N PRO A 25 -7.79 7.30 -17.34
CA PRO A 25 -8.15 6.67 -16.07
C PRO A 25 -9.04 7.55 -15.17
N ASP A 26 -8.70 8.83 -15.02
CA ASP A 26 -9.47 9.75 -14.16
C ASP A 26 -10.87 10.06 -14.69
N GLU A 27 -11.04 10.06 -16.02
CA GLU A 27 -12.34 10.22 -16.67
C GLU A 27 -13.17 8.94 -16.53
N MET A 28 -12.54 7.78 -16.74
CA MET A 28 -13.15 6.46 -16.57
C MET A 28 -13.64 6.28 -15.14
N ALA A 29 -12.78 6.48 -14.14
CA ALA A 29 -13.10 6.32 -12.71
C ALA A 29 -14.30 7.21 -12.31
N ALA A 30 -14.28 8.49 -12.71
CA ALA A 30 -15.40 9.40 -12.44
C ALA A 30 -16.71 8.92 -13.07
N MET A 31 -16.66 8.30 -14.25
CA MET A 31 -17.83 7.74 -14.92
C MET A 31 -18.31 6.42 -14.31
N VAL A 32 -17.38 5.60 -13.82
CA VAL A 32 -17.72 4.39 -13.06
C VAL A 32 -18.53 4.77 -11.82
N GLU A 33 -18.01 5.70 -11.02
CA GLU A 33 -18.64 6.16 -9.78
C GLU A 33 -19.98 6.85 -10.02
N SER A 34 -20.04 7.77 -10.98
CA SER A 34 -21.23 8.61 -11.17
C SER A 34 -22.35 7.97 -12.00
N ALA A 35 -22.04 6.97 -12.84
CA ALA A 35 -23.00 6.39 -13.77
C ALA A 35 -23.03 4.86 -13.77
N VAL A 36 -21.89 4.18 -13.84
CA VAL A 36 -21.87 2.71 -13.97
C VAL A 36 -22.36 2.03 -12.69
N VAL A 37 -21.76 2.35 -11.54
CA VAL A 37 -22.12 1.74 -10.25
C VAL A 37 -23.59 2.00 -9.89
N PRO A 38 -24.13 3.24 -9.97
CA PRO A 38 -25.55 3.48 -9.73
C PRO A 38 -26.47 2.67 -10.63
N ASN A 39 -26.12 2.53 -11.92
CA ASN A 39 -26.89 1.72 -12.87
C ASN A 39 -26.85 0.23 -12.51
N LEU A 40 -25.67 -0.32 -12.19
CA LEU A 40 -25.55 -1.73 -11.76
C LEU A 40 -26.38 -2.00 -10.50
N VAL A 41 -26.35 -1.10 -9.52
CA VAL A 41 -27.18 -1.19 -8.31
C VAL A 41 -28.66 -1.15 -8.64
N ALA A 42 -29.08 -0.29 -9.58
CA ALA A 42 -30.47 -0.23 -10.02
C ALA A 42 -30.91 -1.51 -10.75
N PHE A 43 -30.01 -2.15 -11.51
CA PHE A 43 -30.32 -3.34 -12.30
C PHE A 43 -30.31 -4.63 -11.48
N PHE A 44 -29.37 -4.74 -10.52
CA PHE A 44 -29.09 -6.00 -9.82
C PHE A 44 -29.27 -5.93 -8.31
N GLY A 45 -29.62 -4.76 -7.77
CA GLY A 45 -29.62 -4.50 -6.33
C GLY A 45 -28.20 -4.23 -5.80
N ARG A 46 -28.11 -3.82 -4.54
CA ARG A 46 -26.81 -3.69 -3.88
C ARG A 46 -26.34 -5.08 -3.45
N PRO A 47 -25.09 -5.46 -3.75
CA PRO A 47 -24.51 -6.64 -3.12
C PRO A 47 -24.51 -6.45 -1.60
N GLN A 48 -24.71 -7.54 -0.85
CA GLN A 48 -24.42 -7.51 0.58
C GLN A 48 -22.92 -7.23 0.73
N HIS A 49 -22.59 -6.22 1.53
CA HIS A 49 -21.21 -5.93 1.85
C HIS A 49 -20.70 -7.07 2.73
N GLU A 50 -19.77 -7.86 2.18
CA GLU A 50 -19.03 -8.83 2.98
C GLU A 50 -17.96 -8.06 3.75
N PRO A 51 -18.03 -8.01 5.09
CA PRO A 51 -17.01 -7.34 5.86
C PRO A 51 -15.65 -7.98 5.59
N GLU A 52 -14.65 -7.12 5.41
CA GLU A 52 -13.26 -7.50 5.16
C GLU A 52 -12.35 -6.86 6.21
N ARG A 53 -11.28 -7.57 6.56
CA ARG A 53 -10.10 -7.01 7.24
C ARG A 53 -8.89 -7.27 6.37
N VAL A 54 -8.04 -6.26 6.22
CA VAL A 54 -6.79 -6.36 5.47
C VAL A 54 -5.64 -6.02 6.41
N LEU A 55 -4.65 -6.90 6.46
CA LEU A 55 -3.40 -6.71 7.17
C LEU A 55 -2.26 -6.78 6.16
N THR A 56 -1.50 -5.71 6.04
CA THR A 56 -0.40 -5.61 5.08
C THR A 56 0.90 -5.98 5.77
N LEU A 57 1.51 -7.07 5.34
CA LEU A 57 2.81 -7.56 5.83
C LEU A 57 3.93 -7.11 4.90
N PHE A 58 5.11 -6.85 5.45
CA PHE A 58 6.31 -6.50 4.68
C PHE A 58 7.38 -7.60 4.79
N GLY A 59 7.98 -7.98 3.67
CA GLY A 59 9.19 -8.79 3.65
C GLY A 59 8.99 -10.30 3.87
N ILE A 60 7.74 -10.76 4.04
CA ILE A 60 7.40 -12.19 4.12
C ILE A 60 6.70 -12.63 2.82
N PRO A 61 7.21 -13.65 2.10
CA PRO A 61 6.53 -14.22 0.94
C PRO A 61 5.17 -14.84 1.28
N GLU A 62 4.20 -14.69 0.38
CA GLU A 62 2.84 -15.23 0.52
C GLU A 62 2.80 -16.70 0.97
N PRO A 63 3.54 -17.65 0.36
CA PRO A 63 3.46 -19.06 0.77
C PRO A 63 3.84 -19.30 2.24
N GLN A 64 4.77 -18.49 2.77
CA GLN A 64 5.17 -18.59 4.19
C GLN A 64 4.12 -17.99 5.11
N VAL A 65 3.39 -16.96 4.65
CA VAL A 65 2.27 -16.39 5.41
C VAL A 65 1.14 -17.42 5.48
N GLU A 66 0.80 -18.04 4.36
CA GLU A 66 -0.24 -19.07 4.28
C GLU A 66 0.08 -20.28 5.16
N GLU A 67 1.30 -20.83 5.05
CA GLU A 67 1.74 -21.97 5.85
C GLU A 67 1.57 -21.72 7.36
N LYS A 68 2.09 -20.58 7.85
CA LYS A 68 1.98 -20.22 9.28
C LYS A 68 0.54 -20.01 9.74
N LEU A 69 -0.30 -19.37 8.93
CA LEU A 69 -1.71 -19.16 9.28
C LEU A 69 -2.51 -20.47 9.25
N HIS A 70 -2.17 -21.40 8.35
CA HIS A 70 -2.77 -22.73 8.31
C HIS A 70 -2.38 -23.57 9.53
N GLU A 71 -1.12 -23.49 9.98
CA GLU A 71 -0.65 -24.19 11.20
C GLU A 71 -1.37 -23.73 12.47
N VAL A 72 -1.59 -22.42 12.62
CA VAL A 72 -2.27 -21.86 13.80
C VAL A 72 -3.79 -22.01 13.71
N GLY A 73 -4.34 -21.98 12.49
CA GLY A 73 -5.76 -22.05 12.22
C GLY A 73 -6.47 -20.71 12.43
N LEU A 74 -7.39 -20.40 11.52
CA LEU A 74 -8.31 -19.27 11.65
C LEU A 74 -9.68 -19.75 12.16
N PRO A 75 -10.49 -18.86 12.77
CA PRO A 75 -11.85 -19.21 13.17
C PRO A 75 -12.68 -19.79 12.03
N GLU A 76 -13.49 -20.81 12.32
CA GLU A 76 -14.41 -21.39 11.34
C GLU A 76 -15.38 -20.32 10.81
N GLY A 77 -15.51 -20.23 9.48
CA GLY A 77 -16.30 -19.18 8.82
C GLY A 77 -15.50 -17.95 8.41
N VAL A 78 -14.18 -17.92 8.61
CA VAL A 78 -13.28 -16.91 8.03
C VAL A 78 -12.60 -17.48 6.78
N GLN A 79 -12.69 -16.73 5.69
CA GLN A 79 -12.00 -17.00 4.44
C GLN A 79 -10.70 -16.19 4.38
N LEU A 80 -9.62 -16.84 3.99
CA LEU A 80 -8.30 -16.23 3.78
C LEU A 80 -8.04 -16.08 2.27
N ALA A 81 -7.60 -14.89 1.87
CA ALA A 81 -7.11 -14.60 0.53
C ALA A 81 -5.90 -13.67 0.61
N PHE A 82 -5.14 -13.61 -0.47
CA PHE A 82 -3.94 -12.77 -0.56
C PHE A 82 -4.03 -11.77 -1.72
N GLY A 83 -3.46 -10.59 -1.50
CA GLY A 83 -3.02 -9.68 -2.57
C GLY A 83 -1.52 -9.49 -2.46
N VAL A 84 -0.79 -9.51 -3.57
CA VAL A 84 0.68 -9.37 -3.55
C VAL A 84 1.11 -8.15 -4.32
N GLU A 85 1.87 -7.30 -3.66
CA GLU A 85 2.50 -6.10 -4.20
C GLU A 85 3.94 -6.06 -3.72
N PHE A 86 4.83 -6.82 -4.35
CA PHE A 86 6.20 -7.01 -3.85
C PHE A 86 6.87 -5.68 -3.39
N PRO A 87 7.40 -5.60 -2.16
CA PRO A 87 7.62 -6.68 -1.17
C PRO A 87 6.50 -6.85 -0.13
N LEU A 88 5.29 -6.35 -0.40
CA LEU A 88 4.12 -6.41 0.48
C LEU A 88 3.22 -7.60 0.16
N VAL A 89 2.66 -8.20 1.21
CA VAL A 89 1.60 -9.21 1.13
C VAL A 89 0.40 -8.73 1.94
N LEU A 90 -0.74 -8.59 1.29
CA LEU A 90 -2.00 -8.20 1.90
C LEU A 90 -2.77 -9.46 2.28
N VAL A 91 -2.85 -9.74 3.58
CA VAL A 91 -3.68 -10.79 4.17
C VAL A 91 -5.11 -10.28 4.24
N LYS A 92 -5.99 -10.85 3.41
CA LYS A 92 -7.40 -10.46 3.34
C LYS A 92 -8.26 -11.52 4.03
N LEU A 93 -8.99 -11.09 5.06
CA LEU A 93 -9.87 -11.92 5.86
C LEU A 93 -11.32 -11.49 5.57
N ARG A 94 -12.16 -12.46 5.20
CA ARG A 94 -13.59 -12.23 4.91
C ARG A 94 -14.46 -13.18 5.71
N SER A 95 -15.63 -12.70 6.12
CA SER A 95 -16.64 -13.55 6.76
C SER A 95 -18.04 -13.01 6.45
N THR A 96 -19.04 -13.86 6.60
CA THR A 96 -20.45 -13.53 6.32
C THR A 96 -21.36 -13.97 7.46
N GLY A 97 -22.58 -13.41 7.51
CA GLY A 97 -23.55 -13.71 8.56
C GLY A 97 -23.42 -12.82 9.80
N GLU A 98 -24.27 -13.07 10.80
CA GLU A 98 -24.43 -12.19 11.97
C GLU A 98 -23.16 -12.06 12.83
N LYS A 99 -22.32 -13.09 12.85
CA LYS A 99 -21.08 -13.13 13.66
C LYS A 99 -19.82 -12.72 12.88
N ALA A 100 -19.97 -12.24 11.65
CA ALA A 100 -18.83 -11.98 10.77
C ALA A 100 -17.81 -11.00 11.37
N ALA A 101 -18.28 -9.92 12.01
CA ALA A 101 -17.41 -8.93 12.63
C ALA A 101 -16.56 -9.55 13.77
N ASP A 102 -17.19 -10.28 14.69
CA ASP A 102 -16.51 -10.93 15.81
C ASP A 102 -15.49 -11.98 15.33
N LEU A 103 -15.83 -12.76 14.30
CA LEU A 103 -14.94 -13.75 13.70
C LEU A 103 -13.72 -13.08 13.04
N LEU A 104 -13.94 -11.97 12.35
CA LEU A 104 -12.87 -11.20 11.71
C LEU A 104 -11.93 -10.59 12.74
N ASP A 105 -12.44 -10.02 13.83
CA ASP A 105 -11.61 -9.41 14.87
C ASP A 105 -10.79 -10.50 15.61
N GLN A 106 -11.34 -11.70 15.80
CA GLN A 106 -10.60 -12.87 16.30
C GLN A 106 -9.50 -13.30 15.31
N ALA A 107 -9.80 -13.36 14.01
CA ALA A 107 -8.83 -13.71 12.99
C ALA A 107 -7.70 -12.68 12.89
N VAL A 108 -8.00 -11.38 12.98
CA VAL A 108 -6.99 -10.31 13.07
C VAL A 108 -6.06 -10.55 14.25
N THR A 109 -6.61 -10.87 15.43
CA THR A 109 -5.81 -11.18 16.62
C THR A 109 -4.88 -12.37 16.40
N VAL A 110 -5.30 -13.38 15.63
CA VAL A 110 -4.43 -14.50 15.26
C VAL A 110 -3.27 -14.02 14.39
N VAL A 111 -3.56 -13.27 13.31
CA VAL A 111 -2.52 -12.77 12.39
C VAL A 111 -1.52 -11.88 13.14
N GLU A 112 -1.98 -10.98 14.01
CA GLU A 112 -1.11 -10.10 14.83
C GLU A 112 -0.19 -10.88 15.78
N LYS A 113 -0.65 -12.02 16.31
CA LYS A 113 0.20 -12.88 17.15
C LYS A 113 1.24 -13.63 16.36
N VAL A 114 0.92 -14.03 15.12
CA VAL A 114 1.84 -14.78 14.24
C VAL A 114 2.89 -13.84 13.63
N PHE A 115 2.52 -12.59 13.35
CA PHE A 115 3.33 -11.59 12.65
C PHE A 115 3.40 -10.26 13.41
N PRO A 116 3.92 -10.24 14.66
CA PRO A 116 3.88 -9.05 15.51
C PRO A 116 4.69 -7.87 14.96
N ASP A 117 5.78 -8.16 14.23
CA ASP A 117 6.73 -7.15 13.74
C ASP A 117 6.63 -6.90 12.23
N ASP A 118 5.81 -7.68 11.51
CA ASP A 118 5.78 -7.66 10.05
C ASP A 118 4.61 -6.83 9.48
N ILE A 119 3.61 -6.51 10.31
CA ILE A 119 2.41 -5.77 9.89
C ILE A 119 2.71 -4.27 9.82
N VAL A 120 2.69 -3.73 8.61
CA VAL A 120 3.04 -2.33 8.32
C VAL A 120 1.85 -1.43 8.01
N ALA A 121 0.69 -2.00 7.69
CA ALA A 121 -0.53 -1.23 7.45
C ALA A 121 -1.80 -2.08 7.69
N ARG A 122 -2.94 -1.41 7.87
CA ARG A 122 -4.25 -2.03 8.14
C ARG A 122 -5.32 -1.40 7.25
N GLY A 123 -6.24 -2.21 6.75
CA GLY A 123 -7.34 -1.74 5.91
C GLY A 123 -6.84 -1.04 4.64
N GLU A 124 -7.20 0.24 4.49
CA GLU A 124 -6.80 1.09 3.37
C GLU A 124 -5.51 1.88 3.64
N ASP A 125 -4.90 1.74 4.83
CA ASP A 125 -3.62 2.38 5.14
C ASP A 125 -2.50 1.82 4.25
N THR A 126 -1.48 2.64 4.03
CA THR A 126 -0.29 2.30 3.23
C THR A 126 0.97 2.41 4.08
N LEU A 127 2.05 1.72 3.72
CA LEU A 127 3.33 1.83 4.43
C LEU A 127 3.83 3.31 4.56
N PRO A 128 3.81 4.14 3.49
CA PRO A 128 4.13 5.56 3.62
C PRO A 128 3.15 6.32 4.51
N GLY A 129 1.84 6.02 4.42
CA GLY A 129 0.80 6.64 5.26
C GLY A 129 0.98 6.32 6.74
N THR A 130 1.19 5.05 7.10
CA THR A 130 1.50 4.61 8.46
C THR A 130 2.77 5.30 8.97
N THR A 131 3.82 5.37 8.13
CA THR A 131 5.08 6.04 8.49
C THR A 131 4.85 7.53 8.80
N ALA A 132 4.08 8.23 7.97
CA ALA A 132 3.71 9.63 8.18
C ALA A 132 2.93 9.81 9.50
N ALA A 133 1.95 8.96 9.76
CA ALA A 133 1.16 9.01 10.99
C ALA A 133 2.04 8.84 12.23
N LEU A 134 2.98 7.88 12.22
CA LEU A 134 3.92 7.64 13.32
C LEU A 134 4.86 8.83 13.56
N LEU A 135 5.35 9.47 12.49
CA LEU A 135 6.20 10.66 12.60
C LEU A 135 5.43 11.85 13.19
N LEU A 136 4.20 12.07 12.72
CA LEU A 136 3.34 13.16 13.18
C LEU A 136 2.94 13.00 14.66
N ASP A 137 2.49 11.80 15.05
CA ASP A 137 2.14 11.50 16.44
C ASP A 137 3.34 11.69 17.38
N GLY A 138 4.51 11.23 16.94
CA GLY A 138 5.77 11.41 17.64
C GLY A 138 6.34 12.83 17.61
N LYS A 139 5.74 13.77 16.87
CA LYS A 139 6.27 15.12 16.58
C LYS A 139 7.72 15.08 16.08
N LYS A 140 8.03 14.11 15.23
CA LYS A 140 9.37 13.92 14.64
C LYS A 140 9.38 14.34 13.19
N THR A 141 10.55 14.80 12.75
CA THR A 141 10.87 15.02 11.35
C THR A 141 11.86 13.98 10.87
N VAL A 142 11.86 13.71 9.57
CA VAL A 142 12.81 12.83 8.89
C VAL A 142 13.49 13.59 7.74
N ALA A 143 14.75 13.25 7.49
CA ALA A 143 15.50 13.66 6.31
C ALA A 143 15.97 12.41 5.55
N LEU A 144 16.13 12.51 4.23
CA LEU A 144 16.48 11.37 3.38
C LEU A 144 17.80 11.60 2.64
N ALA A 145 18.59 10.54 2.52
CA ALA A 145 19.71 10.41 1.60
C ALA A 145 19.50 9.17 0.73
N GLU A 146 19.27 9.35 -0.57
CA GLU A 146 18.91 8.31 -1.51
C GLU A 146 20.01 8.08 -2.57
N SER A 147 20.22 6.82 -2.96
CA SER A 147 21.10 6.46 -4.07
C SER A 147 20.33 5.64 -5.09
N CYS A 148 20.32 4.30 -4.99
CA CYS A 148 19.68 3.42 -5.98
C CYS A 148 18.16 3.64 -6.14
N THR A 149 17.48 4.18 -5.13
CA THR A 149 16.06 4.54 -5.17
C THR A 149 15.79 5.81 -5.98
N GLY A 150 16.81 6.65 -6.21
CA GLY A 150 16.70 7.81 -7.10
C GLY A 150 15.68 8.87 -6.69
N GLY A 151 15.24 8.91 -5.42
CA GLY A 151 14.19 9.82 -4.95
C GLY A 151 12.83 9.15 -4.75
N LEU A 152 12.71 7.83 -4.97
CA LEU A 152 11.45 7.10 -4.83
C LEU A 152 10.91 7.16 -3.39
N ILE A 153 11.77 7.12 -2.37
CA ILE A 153 11.33 7.20 -0.97
C ILE A 153 10.78 8.60 -0.68
N GLY A 154 11.52 9.63 -1.10
CA GLY A 154 11.06 11.02 -1.04
C GLY A 154 9.71 11.18 -1.73
N LYS A 155 9.55 10.65 -2.95
CA LYS A 155 8.28 10.69 -3.69
C LYS A 155 7.13 10.06 -2.90
N MET A 156 7.32 8.83 -2.42
CA MET A 156 6.30 8.11 -1.62
C MET A 156 5.85 8.91 -0.39
N LEU A 157 6.78 9.56 0.32
CA LEU A 157 6.43 10.39 1.47
C LEU A 157 5.76 11.70 1.05
N THR A 158 6.21 12.35 -0.03
CA THR A 158 5.62 13.61 -0.51
C THR A 158 4.22 13.45 -1.09
N ASP A 159 3.86 12.24 -1.53
CA ASP A 159 2.50 11.91 -1.98
C ASP A 159 1.47 11.94 -0.86
N ILE A 160 1.91 11.86 0.40
CA ILE A 160 1.05 12.02 1.56
C ILE A 160 0.74 13.52 1.76
N PRO A 161 -0.54 13.94 1.73
CA PRO A 161 -0.90 15.33 1.99
C PRO A 161 -0.39 15.81 3.35
N GLY A 162 0.17 17.02 3.39
CA GLY A 162 0.76 17.59 4.62
C GLY A 162 2.18 17.10 4.93
N SER A 163 2.85 16.42 3.99
CA SER A 163 4.20 15.88 4.15
C SER A 163 5.26 16.89 4.61
N SER A 164 5.10 18.18 4.34
CA SER A 164 5.98 19.25 4.84
C SER A 164 6.04 19.34 6.38
N ALA A 165 5.09 18.74 7.10
CA ALA A 165 5.09 18.72 8.57
C ALA A 165 6.05 17.68 9.16
N PHE A 166 6.45 16.66 8.40
CA PHE A 166 7.33 15.59 8.89
C PHE A 166 8.53 15.29 7.99
N LEU A 167 8.51 15.66 6.71
CA LEU A 167 9.66 15.52 5.81
C LEU A 167 10.40 16.87 5.71
N ASP A 168 11.60 16.95 6.30
CA ASP A 168 12.39 18.18 6.35
C ASP A 168 13.16 18.42 5.04
N ARG A 169 13.91 17.41 4.59
CA ARG A 169 14.71 17.48 3.36
C ARG A 169 15.00 16.11 2.77
N GLY A 170 15.41 16.09 1.51
CA GLY A 170 15.90 14.89 0.83
C GLY A 170 17.06 15.21 -0.10
N ALA A 171 18.02 14.30 -0.19
CA ALA A 171 19.18 14.39 -1.08
C ALA A 171 19.29 13.11 -1.92
N VAL A 172 19.36 13.24 -3.24
CA VAL A 172 19.67 12.11 -4.13
C VAL A 172 21.15 12.13 -4.47
N THR A 173 21.95 11.37 -3.72
CA THR A 173 23.41 11.26 -3.87
C THR A 173 23.79 10.02 -4.67
N TYR A 174 23.40 9.99 -5.96
CA TYR A 174 23.55 8.80 -6.81
C TYR A 174 25.03 8.43 -7.05
N SER A 175 25.90 9.41 -7.29
CA SER A 175 27.33 9.18 -7.53
C SER A 175 28.16 9.20 -6.24
N ASN A 176 29.33 8.54 -6.24
CA ASN A 176 30.30 8.63 -5.14
C ASN A 176 30.70 10.07 -4.85
N ARG A 177 30.88 10.89 -5.90
CA ARG A 177 31.15 12.31 -5.76
C ARG A 177 30.02 13.03 -5.01
N ALA A 178 28.76 12.79 -5.35
CA ALA A 178 27.64 13.42 -4.63
C ALA A 178 27.55 12.95 -3.17
N LYS A 179 27.88 11.69 -2.87
CA LYS A 179 27.96 11.19 -1.49
C LYS A 179 29.04 11.92 -0.69
N ALA A 180 30.20 12.18 -1.29
CA ALA A 180 31.26 12.95 -0.67
C ALA A 180 30.89 14.44 -0.53
N ASP A 181 30.47 15.08 -1.63
CA ASP A 181 30.22 16.53 -1.68
C ASP A 181 29.07 16.99 -0.78
N TRP A 182 28.00 16.18 -0.64
CA TRP A 182 26.76 16.61 0.01
C TRP A 182 26.57 16.04 1.41
N LEU A 183 27.14 14.87 1.68
CA LEU A 183 26.96 14.11 2.93
C LEU A 183 28.29 13.80 3.64
N ASP A 184 29.40 14.36 3.14
CA ASP A 184 30.75 14.16 3.69
C ASP A 184 31.14 12.68 3.85
N VAL A 185 30.62 11.81 2.97
CA VAL A 185 31.00 10.38 2.98
C VAL A 185 32.48 10.27 2.59
N PRO A 186 33.36 9.71 3.45
CA PRO A 186 34.79 9.68 3.17
C PRO A 186 35.12 8.90 1.90
N GLU A 187 35.93 9.49 1.02
CA GLU A 187 36.38 8.82 -0.22
C GLU A 187 37.07 7.48 0.08
N LYS A 188 37.89 7.43 1.14
CA LYS A 188 38.55 6.20 1.58
C LYS A 188 37.56 5.07 1.89
N LEU A 189 36.39 5.38 2.47
CA LEU A 189 35.35 4.39 2.74
C LEU A 189 34.74 3.88 1.43
N LEU A 190 34.47 4.78 0.49
CA LEU A 190 33.94 4.43 -0.84
C LEU A 190 34.94 3.60 -1.65
N GLU A 191 36.24 3.84 -1.50
CA GLU A 191 37.31 3.04 -2.12
C GLU A 191 37.47 1.67 -1.48
N SER A 192 37.45 1.58 -0.14
CA SER A 192 37.73 0.34 0.59
C SER A 192 36.53 -0.61 0.69
N GLU A 193 35.33 -0.08 0.96
CA GLU A 193 34.12 -0.88 1.19
C GLU A 193 33.11 -0.76 0.04
N GLY A 194 33.24 0.25 -0.81
CA GLY A 194 32.28 0.52 -1.88
C GLY A 194 30.99 1.21 -1.42
N ALA A 195 30.24 1.72 -2.39
CA ALA A 195 28.95 2.37 -2.14
C ALA A 195 27.83 1.39 -1.75
N VAL A 196 27.97 0.10 -2.10
CA VAL A 196 27.04 -0.97 -1.73
C VAL A 196 27.55 -1.65 -0.46
N SER A 197 27.57 -0.90 0.64
CA SER A 197 28.06 -1.38 1.93
C SER A 197 27.21 -0.84 3.07
N LYS A 198 27.19 -1.60 4.18
CA LYS A 198 26.55 -1.18 5.42
C LYS A 198 27.18 0.10 5.97
N ALA A 199 28.50 0.27 5.81
CA ALA A 199 29.21 1.45 6.27
C ALA A 199 28.81 2.69 5.47
N CYS A 200 28.72 2.60 4.14
CA CYS A 200 28.28 3.71 3.30
C CYS A 200 26.83 4.11 3.63
N ALA A 201 25.93 3.14 3.79
CA ALA A 201 24.53 3.41 4.14
C ALA A 201 24.39 4.12 5.49
N ARG A 202 25.21 3.75 6.48
CA ARG A 202 25.25 4.43 7.79
C ARG A 202 25.83 5.83 7.72
N GLN A 203 26.84 6.06 6.87
CA GLN A 203 27.45 7.38 6.74
C GLN A 203 26.55 8.36 5.99
N MET A 204 25.69 7.86 5.10
CA MET A 204 24.69 8.66 4.41
C MET A 204 23.52 9.10 5.31
N ALA A 205 23.28 8.40 6.42
CA ALA A 205 22.11 8.58 7.30
C ALA A 205 22.48 9.31 8.60
#